data_AF-A0A382TS80-F1
#
_entry.id   AF-A0A382TS80-F1
#
_cell.length_a   1.000
_cell.length_b   1.000
_cell.length_c   1.000
_cell.angle_alpha   90.00
_cell.angle_beta   90.00
_cell.angle_gamma   90.00
#
_symmetry.space_group_name_H-M   'P 1'
#
loop_
_entity.id
_entity.type
_entity.pdbx_description
1 polymer ?
#
loop_
_entity_poly.entity_id
_entity_poly.type
_entity_poly.pdbx_seq_one_letter_code
_entity_poly.pdbx_strand_id
1 'polypeptide(L)'
;MKKGGTLILAAECREGVPGGSPLDDLLRSADSIEEILTMLSTPGFVRPEQWQAQIQALVQRHAEVLVHSMLDNDTLEACHLVPCGDISAEVTKRLDQLGPDARMAVLPQGPLTIPYLA
;
A
#
# COMPACT_ATOMS: atom_id res chain seq x y z
N MET A 1 -12.57 -2.90 -5.66
CA MET A 1 -12.32 -1.49 -6.03
C MET A 1 -12.10 -1.38 -7.53
N LYS A 2 -12.53 -0.27 -8.17
CA LYS A 2 -12.28 -0.03 -9.61
C LYS A 2 -10.77 0.08 -9.88
N LYS A 3 -10.30 -0.34 -11.05
CA LYS A 3 -8.89 -0.18 -11.45
C LYS A 3 -8.52 1.31 -11.46
N GLY A 4 -7.35 1.64 -10.93
CA GLY A 4 -6.89 3.02 -10.76
C GLY A 4 -7.60 3.79 -9.65
N GLY A 5 -8.32 3.10 -8.76
CA GLY A 5 -8.93 3.73 -7.58
C GLY A 5 -7.89 4.10 -6.51
N THR A 6 -8.38 4.70 -5.43
CA THR A 6 -7.57 5.06 -4.25
C THR A 6 -7.95 4.18 -3.07
N LEU A 7 -6.95 3.57 -2.42
CA LEU A 7 -7.07 2.82 -1.17
C LEU A 7 -6.40 3.63 -0.05
N ILE A 8 -7.15 3.97 1.00
CA ILE A 8 -6.60 4.58 2.20
C ILE A 8 -6.61 3.52 3.31
N LEU A 9 -5.43 3.20 3.84
CA LEU A 9 -5.24 2.28 4.96
C LEU A 9 -5.03 3.09 6.24
N ALA A 10 -5.79 2.78 7.28
CA ALA A 10 -5.57 3.27 8.63
C ALA A 10 -4.91 2.16 9.46
N ALA A 11 -3.63 2.32 9.77
CA ALA A 11 -2.87 1.35 10.54
C ALA A 11 -1.79 2.09 11.34
N GLU A 12 -1.78 1.94 12.67
CA GLU A 12 -0.84 2.68 13.53
C GLU A 12 0.63 2.38 13.18
N CYS A 13 0.93 1.12 12.85
CA CYS A 13 2.27 0.64 12.51
C CYS A 13 3.35 1.04 13.55
N ARG A 14 2.97 1.02 14.84
CA ARG A 14 3.79 1.52 15.94
C ARG A 14 5.18 0.89 16.04
N GLU A 15 5.32 -0.37 15.67
CA GLU A 15 6.60 -1.10 15.72
C GLU A 15 7.50 -0.86 14.51
N GLY A 16 7.03 -0.12 13.50
CA GLY A 16 7.82 0.16 12.32
C GLY A 16 7.93 -1.01 11.35
N VAL A 17 8.78 -0.82 10.35
CA VAL A 17 9.38 -1.91 9.59
C VAL A 17 10.76 -2.16 10.22
N PRO A 18 11.04 -3.37 10.75
CA PRO A 18 12.33 -3.62 11.39
C PRO A 18 13.49 -3.40 10.42
N GLY A 19 14.40 -2.49 10.76
CA GLY A 19 15.54 -2.14 9.91
C GLY A 19 16.46 -3.33 9.67
N GLY A 20 16.87 -3.55 8.42
CA GLY A 20 17.68 -4.70 8.01
C GLY A 20 16.95 -6.04 8.07
N SER A 21 15.61 -6.03 8.20
CA SER A 21 14.80 -7.22 7.95
C SER A 21 14.83 -7.57 6.46
N PRO A 22 14.55 -8.83 6.09
CA PRO A 22 14.49 -9.22 4.68
C PRO A 22 13.51 -8.38 3.86
N LEU A 23 12.38 -7.97 4.45
CA LEU A 23 11.44 -7.06 3.79
C LEU A 23 12.01 -5.65 3.61
N ASP A 24 12.60 -5.07 4.67
CA ASP A 24 13.22 -3.73 4.61
C ASP A 24 14.30 -3.66 3.52
N ASP A 25 15.21 -4.64 3.53
CA ASP A 25 16.27 -4.76 2.53
C ASP A 25 15.70 -4.91 1.12
N LEU A 26 14.64 -5.71 0.95
CA LEU A 26 14.01 -5.91 -0.35
C LEU A 26 13.36 -4.62 -0.87
N LEU A 27 12.57 -3.93 -0.04
CA LEU A 27 11.88 -2.70 -0.44
C LEU A 27 12.86 -1.57 -0.77
N ARG A 28 13.93 -1.43 0.02
CA ARG A 28 15.00 -0.44 -0.22
C ARG A 28 15.91 -0.76 -1.41
N SER A 29 15.92 -2.01 -1.87
CA SER A 29 16.76 -2.42 -3.01
C SER A 29 16.20 -2.03 -4.38
N ALA A 30 14.99 -1.45 -4.42
CA ALA A 30 14.31 -1.04 -5.63
C ALA A 30 13.87 0.42 -5.54
N ASP A 31 13.80 1.10 -6.69
CA ASP A 31 13.28 2.46 -6.81
C ASP A 31 11.76 2.49 -7.02
N SER A 32 11.13 1.33 -7.25
CA SER A 32 9.68 1.22 -7.42
C SER A 32 9.11 -0.17 -7.19
N ILE A 33 7.79 -0.25 -7.01
CA ILE A 33 7.03 -1.49 -6.90
C ILE A 33 7.06 -2.35 -8.18
N GLU A 34 7.26 -1.74 -9.36
CA GLU A 34 7.40 -2.45 -10.63
C GLU A 34 8.78 -3.12 -10.74
N GLU A 35 9.82 -2.48 -10.20
CA GLU A 35 11.15 -3.09 -10.10
C GLU A 35 11.15 -4.25 -9.11
N ILE A 36 10.46 -4.13 -7.96
CA ILE A 36 10.23 -5.26 -7.05
C ILE A 36 9.63 -6.44 -7.82
N LEU A 37 8.52 -6.23 -8.55
CA LEU A 37 7.88 -7.32 -9.30
C LEU A 37 8.78 -7.91 -10.39
N THR A 38 9.62 -7.10 -11.02
CA THR A 38 10.61 -7.54 -12.00
C THR A 38 11.66 -8.45 -11.35
N MET A 39 12.21 -8.05 -10.20
CA MET A 39 13.15 -8.89 -9.43
C MET A 39 12.51 -10.21 -9.01
N LEU A 40 11.30 -10.17 -8.45
CA LEU A 40 10.58 -11.36 -8.00
C LEU A 40 10.20 -12.32 -9.15
N SER A 41 10.08 -11.80 -10.37
CA SER A 41 9.81 -12.60 -11.57
C SER A 41 11.07 -13.16 -12.23
N THR A 42 12.27 -12.76 -11.77
CA THR A 42 13.54 -13.22 -12.33
C THR A 42 13.82 -14.66 -11.89
N PRO A 43 14.07 -15.60 -12.83
CA PRO A 43 14.34 -17.00 -12.49
C PRO A 43 15.50 -17.14 -11.49
N GLY A 44 15.27 -17.89 -10.42
CA GLY A 44 16.27 -18.13 -9.37
C GLY A 44 16.36 -17.03 -8.30
N PHE A 45 15.61 -15.93 -8.44
CA PHE A 45 15.51 -14.94 -7.36
C PHE A 45 14.66 -15.51 -6.22
N VAL A 46 15.25 -15.60 -5.03
CA VAL A 46 14.57 -16.00 -3.81
C VAL A 46 15.09 -15.16 -2.66
N ARG A 47 14.17 -14.57 -1.89
CA ARG A 47 14.43 -13.87 -0.63
C ARG A 47 13.38 -14.25 0.41
N PRO A 48 13.76 -14.31 1.70
CA PRO A 48 12.76 -14.38 2.77
C PRO A 48 11.77 -13.22 2.66
N GLU A 49 10.52 -13.45 3.06
CA GLU A 49 9.47 -12.43 3.13
C GLU A 49 9.06 -11.78 1.78
N GLN A 50 9.60 -12.24 0.65
CA GLN A 50 9.32 -11.66 -0.67
C GLN A 50 7.83 -11.66 -1.06
N TRP A 51 7.04 -12.58 -0.52
CA TRP A 51 5.61 -12.69 -0.79
C TRP A 51 4.84 -11.45 -0.31
N GLN A 52 5.29 -10.81 0.78
CA GLN A 52 4.62 -9.62 1.31
C GLN A 52 4.81 -8.43 0.36
N ALA A 53 6.05 -8.19 -0.07
CA ALA A 53 6.36 -7.17 -1.08
C ALA A 53 5.65 -7.45 -2.42
N GLN A 54 5.52 -8.72 -2.81
CA GLN A 54 4.77 -9.12 -4.00
C GLN A 54 3.30 -8.70 -3.91
N ILE A 55 2.62 -9.04 -2.81
CA ILE A 55 1.20 -8.68 -2.62
C ILE A 55 1.04 -7.17 -2.61
N GLN A 56 1.90 -6.45 -1.87
CA GLN A 56 1.86 -4.99 -1.79
C GLN A 56 2.02 -4.37 -3.19
N ALA A 57 2.99 -4.82 -3.98
CA ALA A 57 3.21 -4.32 -5.34
C ALA A 57 2.02 -4.61 -6.26
N LEU A 58 1.41 -5.81 -6.19
CA LEU A 58 0.22 -6.13 -6.97
C LEU A 58 -0.98 -5.23 -6.62
N VAL A 59 -1.16 -4.90 -5.34
CA VAL A 59 -2.20 -3.94 -4.91
C VAL A 59 -1.91 -2.55 -5.47
N GLN A 60 -0.66 -2.09 -5.39
CA GLN A 60 -0.23 -0.77 -5.87
C GLN A 60 -0.28 -0.62 -7.40
N ARG A 61 -0.15 -1.72 -8.15
CA ARG A 61 -0.43 -1.74 -9.60
C ARG A 61 -1.89 -1.53 -9.94
N HIS A 62 -2.79 -1.93 -9.05
CA HIS A 62 -4.23 -1.80 -9.26
C HIS A 62 -4.77 -0.46 -8.77
N ALA A 63 -4.13 0.16 -7.79
CA ALA A 63 -4.62 1.35 -7.11
C ALA A 63 -3.51 2.19 -6.46
N GLU A 64 -3.77 3.48 -6.30
CA GLU A 64 -2.98 4.34 -5.43
C GLU A 64 -3.23 3.94 -3.97
N VAL A 65 -2.17 3.71 -3.20
CA VAL A 65 -2.27 3.29 -1.80
C VAL A 65 -1.72 4.40 -0.92
N LEU A 66 -2.56 4.95 -0.06
CA LEU A 66 -2.17 5.89 0.97
C LEU A 66 -2.29 5.27 2.35
N VAL A 67 -1.39 5.62 3.25
CA VAL A 67 -1.29 5.04 4.59
C VAL A 67 -1.32 6.14 5.65
N HIS A 68 -2.35 6.10 6.48
CA HIS A 68 -2.41 6.87 7.72
C HIS A 68 -1.85 6.02 8.85
N SER A 69 -0.68 6.42 9.36
CA SER A 69 0.07 5.67 10.38
C SER A 69 0.92 6.60 11.27
N MET A 70 1.62 6.04 12.24
CA MET A 70 2.65 6.73 13.02
C MET A 70 4.06 6.60 12.43
N LEU A 71 4.21 5.95 11.27
CA LEU A 71 5.49 5.89 10.57
C LEU A 71 5.90 7.28 10.09
N ASP A 72 7.19 7.55 10.10
CA ASP A 72 7.74 8.73 9.45
C ASP A 72 7.66 8.59 7.92
N ASN A 73 7.70 9.73 7.22
CA ASN A 73 7.58 9.76 5.77
C ASN A 73 8.72 9.02 5.08
N ASP A 74 9.95 9.07 5.59
CA ASP A 74 11.11 8.41 4.98
C ASP A 74 10.94 6.88 5.02
N THR A 75 10.40 6.34 6.11
CA THR A 75 10.04 4.92 6.21
C THR A 75 8.92 4.54 5.24
N LEU A 76 7.87 5.36 5.11
CA LEU A 76 6.79 5.10 4.15
C LEU A 76 7.29 5.15 2.69
N GLU A 77 8.12 6.14 2.36
CA GLU A 77 8.73 6.30 1.04
C GLU A 77 9.66 5.13 0.71
N ALA A 78 10.51 4.69 1.65
CA ALA A 78 11.34 3.50 1.51
C ALA A 78 10.51 2.22 1.31
N CYS A 79 9.26 2.20 1.78
CA CYS A 79 8.32 1.13 1.56
C CYS A 79 7.47 1.30 0.29
N HIS A 80 7.75 2.32 -0.53
CA HIS A 80 6.99 2.70 -1.73
C HIS A 80 5.54 3.12 -1.48
N LEU A 81 5.21 3.56 -0.27
CA LEU A 81 3.86 3.94 0.15
C LEU A 81 3.71 5.46 0.25
N VAL A 82 2.49 5.96 0.02
CA VAL A 82 2.19 7.39 0.11
C VAL A 82 1.61 7.71 1.50
N PRO A 83 2.14 8.71 2.24
CA PRO A 83 1.58 9.10 3.54
C PRO A 83 0.20 9.75 3.40
N CYS A 84 -0.70 9.45 4.34
CA CYS A 84 -1.99 10.13 4.53
C CYS A 84 -2.05 10.75 5.91
N GLY A 85 -1.84 12.07 6.02
CA GLY A 85 -1.87 12.76 7.32
C GLY A 85 -3.26 12.86 7.95
N ASP A 86 -4.30 13.04 7.13
CA ASP A 86 -5.70 13.16 7.58
C ASP A 86 -6.62 12.45 6.58
N ILE A 87 -7.26 11.37 7.06
CA ILE A 87 -8.15 10.55 6.25
C ILE A 87 -9.38 11.33 5.80
N SER A 88 -9.98 12.14 6.68
CA SER A 88 -11.19 12.90 6.39
C SER A 88 -10.93 13.97 5.34
N ALA A 89 -9.81 14.68 5.46
CA ALA A 89 -9.40 15.68 4.49
C ALA A 89 -9.11 15.04 3.12
N GLU A 90 -8.38 13.92 3.09
CA GLU A 90 -8.04 13.23 1.85
C GLU A 90 -9.27 12.62 1.17
N VAL A 91 -10.18 12.00 1.93
CA VAL A 91 -11.46 11.52 1.40
C VAL A 91 -12.27 12.65 0.79
N THR A 92 -12.41 13.78 1.47
CA THR A 92 -13.17 14.95 0.98
C THR A 92 -12.59 15.44 -0.34
N LYS A 93 -11.27 15.68 -0.36
CA LYS A 93 -10.53 16.08 -1.56
C LYS A 93 -10.74 15.11 -2.74
N ARG A 94 -10.69 13.80 -2.51
CA ARG A 94 -10.84 12.80 -3.58
C ARG A 94 -12.28 12.74 -4.10
N LEU A 95 -13.28 12.82 -3.22
CA LEU A 95 -14.68 12.87 -3.63
C LEU A 95 -14.96 14.13 -4.48
N ASP A 96 -14.44 15.28 -4.07
CA ASP A 96 -14.57 16.54 -4.83
C ASP A 96 -13.95 16.42 -6.24
N GLN A 97 -12.78 15.79 -6.35
CA GLN A 97 -12.09 15.58 -7.63
C GLN A 97 -12.81 14.57 -8.55
N LEU A 98 -13.41 13.52 -7.98
CA LEU A 98 -14.10 12.47 -8.73
C LEU A 98 -15.53 12.87 -9.13
N GLY A 99 -16.10 13.89 -8.49
CA GLY A 99 -17.41 14.43 -8.78
C GLY A 99 -18.56 13.76 -8.02
N PRO A 100 -19.81 14.20 -8.24
CA PRO A 100 -20.97 13.86 -7.41
C PRO A 100 -21.36 12.37 -7.44
N ASP A 101 -20.98 11.64 -8.48
CA ASP A 101 -21.25 10.20 -8.61
C ASP A 101 -20.16 9.32 -7.98
N ALA A 102 -19.18 9.93 -7.31
CA ALA A 102 -18.14 9.20 -6.61
C ALA A 102 -18.73 8.34 -5.49
N ARG A 103 -18.23 7.11 -5.37
CA ARG A 103 -18.64 6.17 -4.32
C ARG A 103 -17.42 5.68 -3.58
N MET A 104 -17.56 5.60 -2.27
CA MET A 104 -16.57 5.03 -1.36
C MET A 104 -17.16 3.81 -0.67
N ALA A 105 -16.32 2.81 -0.46
CA ALA A 105 -16.61 1.70 0.44
C ALA A 105 -15.74 1.88 1.69
N VAL A 106 -16.31 1.66 2.86
CA VAL A 106 -15.59 1.69 4.14
C VAL A 106 -15.55 0.27 4.68
N LEU A 107 -14.35 -0.18 5.05
CA LEU A 107 -14.12 -1.52 5.58
C LEU A 107 -13.42 -1.41 6.95
N PRO A 108 -14.17 -1.26 8.07
CA PRO A 108 -13.59 -0.97 9.38
C PRO A 108 -12.69 -2.09 9.93
N GLN A 109 -12.96 -3.33 9.53
CA GLN A 109 -12.25 -4.53 10.00
C GLN A 109 -11.66 -5.28 8.81
N GLY A 110 -10.76 -4.60 8.07
CA GLY A 110 -10.13 -5.12 6.85
C GLY A 110 -9.60 -6.55 6.97
N PRO A 111 -8.71 -6.85 7.95
CA PRO A 111 -8.15 -8.18 8.13
C PRO A 111 -9.18 -9.27 8.49
N LEU A 112 -10.36 -8.89 9.00
CA LEU A 112 -11.40 -9.81 9.45
C LEU A 112 -12.57 -9.94 8.45
N THR A 113 -12.45 -9.35 7.26
CA THR A 113 -13.52 -9.36 6.25
C THR A 113 -13.07 -10.03 4.96
N ILE A 114 -13.91 -10.93 4.43
CA ILE A 114 -13.74 -11.50 3.08
C ILE A 114 -14.73 -10.81 2.15
N PRO A 115 -14.31 -9.81 1.34
CA PRO A 115 -15.19 -9.19 0.36
C PRO A 115 -15.49 -10.18 -0.78
N TYR A 116 -16.73 -10.19 -1.24
CA TYR A 116 -17.16 -10.98 -2.39
C TYR A 116 -17.77 -10.07 -3.46
N LEU A 117 -17.79 -10.56 -4.70
CA LEU A 117 -18.56 -9.99 -5.80
C LEU A 117 -19.81 -10.86 -5.97
N ALA A 118 -20.98 -10.24 -5.96
CA ALA A 118 -22.25 -10.90 -6.28
C ALA A 118 -22.44 -11.00 -7.79
#